data_AF-A0A1J4K0W4-F1
#
_entry.id   AF-A0A1J4K0W4-F1
#
_cell.length_a   1.000
_cell.length_b   1.000
_cell.length_c   1.000
_cell.angle_alpha   90.00
_cell.angle_beta   90.00
_cell.angle_gamma   90.00
#
_symmetry.space_group_name_H-M   'P 1'
#
loop_
_entity.id
_entity.type
_entity.pdbx_description
1 polymer ?
#
loop_
_entity_poly.entity_id
_entity_poly.type
_entity_poly.pdbx_seq_one_letter_code
_entity_poly.pdbx_strand_id
1 'polypeptide(L)'
;MSQGFPLVFNSKTFLVNPLSFGSNALAFQKMYQNHQTSGQFNSNIVIKGPFSEKSILQVINLCQGITVPIDNSVIKETAALLKLFQAHNLFQMCMNYIHSNIDPSFDMSDNIGSLHLQTKSANPIFDEFQFDDEEKEDDYYSSHSIDQKEDPEEKSDNYMRINPIILEKPLSYEIKMEKRFLKSTKFTLYENGEMTAVAKHQHTGAVINKGSDVHFSGSGACSANITQLNFKNSIKLSDQRIKLKYFRDRDAKMTMKVIYLLDGKEVKLNGTKKNVRKKNKPLFESVKVVKKTQPCILYEPSGKGSITIRKTSKTNFTVNTNIRMTNVLAFALAISAIIGPHSSDQQKV
;
A
#
# COMPACT_ATOMS: atom_id res chain seq x y z
N MET A 1 -9.51 -8.93 -7.24
CA MET A 1 -9.86 -8.58 -5.85
C MET A 1 -9.13 -9.52 -4.91
N SER A 2 -8.37 -9.06 -3.90
CA SER A 2 -7.68 -9.99 -2.99
C SER A 2 -8.70 -10.92 -2.34
N GLN A 3 -8.55 -12.23 -2.53
CA GLN A 3 -9.42 -13.21 -1.89
C GLN A 3 -9.34 -13.00 -0.37
N GLY A 4 -10.49 -12.85 0.29
CA GLY A 4 -10.56 -12.64 1.74
C GLY A 4 -10.06 -13.87 2.48
N PHE A 5 -9.36 -13.67 3.59
CA PHE A 5 -8.97 -14.74 4.50
C PHE A 5 -10.05 -14.91 5.58
N PRO A 6 -10.51 -16.14 5.86
CA PRO A 6 -11.58 -16.38 6.82
C PRO A 6 -11.10 -16.33 8.29
N LEU A 7 -11.73 -15.47 9.08
CA LEU A 7 -11.75 -15.52 10.54
C LEU A 7 -13.04 -16.19 11.01
N VAL A 8 -12.97 -17.12 11.96
CA VAL A 8 -14.15 -17.86 12.45
C VAL A 8 -14.35 -17.58 13.94
N PHE A 9 -15.57 -17.19 14.30
CA PHE A 9 -15.98 -16.96 15.69
C PHE A 9 -17.44 -17.45 15.87
N ASN A 10 -17.70 -18.30 16.87
CA ASN A 10 -19.02 -18.90 17.13
C ASN A 10 -19.74 -19.40 15.87
N SER A 11 -19.05 -20.20 15.06
CA SER A 11 -19.53 -20.75 13.77
C SER A 11 -19.81 -19.73 12.66
N LYS A 12 -19.64 -18.43 12.91
CA LYS A 12 -19.71 -17.37 11.90
C LYS A 12 -18.35 -17.14 11.27
N THR A 13 -18.34 -16.87 9.97
CA THR A 13 -17.12 -16.58 9.21
C THR A 13 -17.11 -15.12 8.79
N PHE A 14 -16.02 -14.43 9.09
CA PHE A 14 -15.75 -13.05 8.70
C PHE A 14 -14.58 -13.05 7.71
N LEU A 15 -14.78 -12.51 6.52
CA LEU A 15 -13.72 -12.41 5.53
C LEU A 15 -12.95 -11.11 5.73
N VAL A 16 -11.63 -11.22 5.87
CA VAL A 16 -10.74 -10.07 6.02
C VAL A 16 -9.75 -9.98 4.87
N ASN A 17 -9.36 -8.78 4.48
CA ASN A 17 -8.21 -8.63 3.58
C ASN A 17 -6.93 -8.97 4.36
N PRO A 18 -6.21 -10.06 4.04
CA PRO A 18 -5.07 -10.49 4.84
C PRO A 18 -3.93 -9.46 4.86
N LEU A 19 -3.79 -8.64 3.81
CA LEU A 19 -2.76 -7.61 3.74
C LEU A 19 -3.11 -6.44 4.66
N SER A 20 -4.34 -5.97 4.57
CA SER A 20 -4.85 -4.85 5.38
C SER A 20 -4.94 -5.20 6.86
N PHE A 21 -5.46 -6.39 7.16
CA PHE A 21 -5.60 -6.85 8.53
C PHE A 21 -4.23 -7.14 9.13
N GLY A 22 -3.35 -7.82 8.40
CA GLY A 22 -2.01 -8.19 8.84
C GLY A 22 -1.06 -7.02 9.08
N SER A 23 -1.28 -5.85 8.46
CA SER A 23 -0.46 -4.66 8.72
C SER A 23 -0.64 -4.11 10.13
N ASN A 24 -1.80 -4.36 10.75
CA ASN A 24 -2.11 -3.91 12.10
C ASN A 24 -2.21 -5.05 13.13
N ALA A 25 -2.27 -6.32 12.70
CA ALA A 25 -2.42 -7.49 13.57
C ALA A 25 -1.24 -8.48 13.39
N LEU A 26 -0.19 -8.31 14.19
CA LEU A 26 1.04 -9.10 14.05
C LEU A 26 0.83 -10.61 14.26
N ALA A 27 -0.04 -11.01 15.18
CA ALA A 27 -0.33 -12.44 15.41
C ALA A 27 -1.00 -13.07 14.18
N PHE A 28 -1.94 -12.35 13.56
CA PHE A 28 -2.57 -12.75 12.30
C PHE A 28 -1.53 -12.85 11.18
N GLN A 29 -0.65 -11.84 11.04
CA GLN A 29 0.38 -11.82 10.00
C GLN A 29 1.29 -13.06 10.07
N LYS A 30 1.73 -13.43 11.29
CA LYS A 30 2.55 -14.64 11.51
C LYS A 30 1.80 -15.92 11.12
N MET A 31 0.55 -16.07 11.55
CA MET A 31 -0.28 -17.23 11.20
C MET A 31 -0.53 -17.33 9.69
N TYR A 32 -0.79 -16.19 9.04
CA TYR A 32 -1.01 -16.11 7.60
C TYR A 32 0.26 -16.40 6.79
N GLN A 33 1.44 -15.93 7.23
CA GLN A 33 2.71 -16.26 6.59
C GLN A 33 3.02 -17.76 6.68
N ASN A 34 2.79 -18.37 7.84
CA ASN A 34 2.95 -19.82 8.03
C ASN A 34 2.01 -20.64 7.12
N HIS A 35 0.81 -20.10 6.86
CA HIS A 35 -0.13 -20.70 5.91
C HIS A 35 0.38 -20.60 4.46
N GLN A 36 0.94 -19.46 4.06
CA GLN A 36 1.47 -19.29 2.71
C GLN A 36 2.65 -20.22 2.41
N THR A 37 3.48 -20.54 3.42
CA THR A 37 4.62 -21.44 3.25
C THR A 37 4.22 -22.92 3.25
N SER A 38 3.11 -23.29 3.90
CA SER A 38 2.65 -24.68 3.99
C SER A 38 1.89 -25.18 2.76
N GLY A 39 1.53 -24.30 1.82
CA GLY A 39 0.79 -24.67 0.60
C GLY A 39 -0.64 -25.15 0.88
N GLN A 40 -1.15 -24.90 2.08
CA GLN A 40 -2.53 -25.22 2.44
C GLN A 40 -3.42 -24.10 1.87
N PHE A 41 -4.53 -24.47 1.23
CA PHE A 41 -5.39 -23.52 0.51
C PHE A 41 -6.75 -23.30 1.17
N ASN A 42 -6.98 -23.95 2.31
CA ASN A 42 -8.28 -24.01 2.98
C ASN A 42 -8.15 -23.83 4.50
N SER A 43 -7.31 -22.90 4.94
CA SER A 43 -7.21 -22.57 6.37
C SER A 43 -8.01 -21.34 6.77
N ASN A 44 -8.38 -21.31 8.05
CA ASN A 44 -9.02 -20.18 8.71
C ASN A 44 -8.36 -19.94 10.08
N ILE A 45 -8.57 -18.76 10.65
CA ILE A 45 -8.17 -18.48 12.03
C ILE A 45 -9.43 -18.49 12.90
N VAL A 46 -9.48 -19.42 13.85
CA VAL A 46 -10.56 -19.56 14.83
C VAL A 46 -10.23 -18.70 16.05
N ILE A 47 -11.14 -17.81 16.40
CA ILE A 47 -11.09 -16.97 17.60
C ILE A 47 -11.89 -17.68 18.69
N LYS A 48 -11.29 -17.90 19.85
CA LYS A 48 -11.96 -18.46 21.03
C LYS A 48 -11.87 -17.50 22.20
N GLY A 49 -12.95 -17.35 22.95
CA GLY A 49 -13.00 -16.53 24.16
C GLY A 49 -14.41 -15.96 24.42
N PRO A 50 -14.61 -15.34 25.60
CA PRO A 50 -15.88 -14.70 25.98
C PRO A 50 -16.03 -13.33 25.29
N PHE A 51 -16.05 -13.32 23.96
CA PHE A 51 -16.22 -12.10 23.16
C PHE A 51 -17.64 -12.01 22.61
N SER A 52 -18.10 -10.79 22.34
CA SER A 52 -19.29 -10.54 21.55
C SER A 52 -18.96 -10.47 20.06
N GLU A 53 -19.95 -10.75 19.20
CA GLU A 53 -19.79 -10.58 17.76
C GLU A 53 -19.51 -9.11 17.36
N LYS A 54 -20.05 -8.16 18.15
CA LYS A 54 -19.83 -6.73 17.95
C LYS A 54 -18.35 -6.35 18.14
N SER A 55 -17.70 -6.84 19.19
CA SER A 55 -16.27 -6.56 19.41
C SER A 55 -15.39 -7.19 18.32
N ILE A 56 -15.75 -8.37 17.81
CA ILE A 56 -15.08 -9.00 16.67
C ILE A 56 -15.16 -8.12 15.42
N LEU A 57 -16.36 -7.63 15.06
CA LEU A 57 -16.54 -6.73 13.92
C LEU A 57 -15.78 -5.41 14.09
N GLN A 58 -15.78 -4.85 15.30
CA GLN A 58 -15.06 -3.61 15.59
C GLN A 58 -13.55 -3.78 15.43
N VAL A 59 -12.96 -4.86 15.95
CA VAL A 59 -11.54 -5.18 15.73
C VAL A 59 -11.23 -5.43 14.26
N ILE A 60 -12.10 -6.12 13.52
CA ILE A 60 -11.91 -6.33 12.08
C ILE A 60 -11.85 -5.02 11.32
N ASN A 61 -12.74 -4.09 11.62
CA ASN A 61 -12.74 -2.78 10.96
C ASN A 61 -11.51 -1.96 11.35
N LEU A 62 -11.17 -1.91 12.64
CA LEU A 62 -9.99 -1.19 13.14
C LEU A 62 -8.69 -1.73 12.53
N CYS A 63 -8.49 -3.05 12.53
CA CYS A 63 -7.30 -3.67 11.96
C CYS A 63 -7.21 -3.47 10.43
N GLN A 64 -8.33 -3.30 9.73
CA GLN A 64 -8.34 -3.01 8.30
C GLN A 64 -8.27 -1.51 7.97
N GLY A 65 -8.04 -0.64 8.95
CA GLY A 65 -7.94 0.81 8.70
C GLY A 65 -9.29 1.48 8.39
N ILE A 66 -10.39 0.83 8.73
CA ILE A 66 -11.75 1.38 8.57
C ILE A 66 -12.09 2.15 9.85
N THR A 67 -12.41 3.44 9.68
CA THR A 67 -12.86 4.29 10.79
C THR A 67 -14.28 3.88 11.18
N VAL A 68 -14.46 3.49 12.43
CA VAL A 68 -15.77 3.12 12.99
C VAL A 68 -16.01 3.89 14.29
N PRO A 69 -17.26 4.27 14.59
CA PRO A 69 -17.61 4.77 15.92
C PRO A 69 -17.21 3.75 16.98
N ILE A 70 -16.66 4.23 18.09
CA ILE A 70 -16.34 3.35 19.21
C ILE A 70 -17.62 3.10 20.01
N ASP A 71 -18.04 1.84 20.06
CA ASP A 71 -19.11 1.42 20.96
C ASP A 71 -18.52 1.16 22.36
N ASN A 72 -18.83 2.06 23.29
CA ASN A 72 -18.36 2.00 24.68
C ASN A 72 -18.80 0.71 25.40
N SER A 73 -19.87 0.04 24.94
CA SER A 73 -20.33 -1.21 25.53
C SER A 73 -19.39 -2.39 25.27
N VAL A 74 -18.55 -2.32 24.22
CA VAL A 74 -17.67 -3.43 23.77
C VAL A 74 -16.19 -3.05 23.69
N ILE A 75 -15.82 -1.84 24.07
CA ILE A 75 -14.44 -1.36 23.94
C ILE A 75 -13.43 -2.11 24.81
N LYS A 76 -13.84 -2.59 26.00
CA LYS A 76 -13.01 -3.45 26.85
C LYS A 76 -12.70 -4.79 26.16
N GLU A 77 -13.69 -5.41 25.52
CA GLU A 77 -13.49 -6.62 24.71
C GLU A 77 -12.65 -6.33 23.45
N THR A 78 -12.90 -5.20 22.79
CA THR A 78 -12.14 -4.74 21.62
C THR A 78 -10.65 -4.60 21.96
N ALA A 79 -10.33 -3.99 23.10
CA ALA A 79 -8.95 -3.89 23.58
C ALA A 79 -8.34 -5.29 23.82
N ALA A 80 -9.09 -6.24 24.39
CA ALA A 80 -8.60 -7.60 24.64
C ALA A 80 -8.31 -8.35 23.34
N LEU A 81 -9.19 -8.22 22.35
CA LEU A 81 -8.98 -8.77 21.01
C LEU A 81 -7.77 -8.13 20.31
N LEU A 82 -7.58 -6.80 20.41
CA LEU A 82 -6.41 -6.12 19.85
C LEU A 82 -5.11 -6.59 20.51
N LYS A 83 -5.11 -6.82 21.83
CA LYS A 83 -3.99 -7.45 22.55
C LYS A 83 -3.73 -8.87 22.03
N LEU A 84 -4.78 -9.68 21.87
CA LEU A 84 -4.71 -11.05 21.34
C LEU A 84 -4.13 -11.10 19.92
N PHE A 85 -4.53 -10.15 19.05
CA PHE A 85 -4.00 -10.01 17.70
C PHE A 85 -2.60 -9.36 17.63
N GLN A 86 -2.03 -8.97 18.77
CA GLN A 86 -0.77 -8.22 18.88
C GLN A 86 -0.80 -6.90 18.07
N ALA A 87 -1.95 -6.22 18.09
CA ALA A 87 -2.19 -4.96 17.41
C ALA A 87 -1.81 -3.75 18.29
N HIS A 88 -0.53 -3.63 18.62
CA HIS A 88 -0.04 -2.74 19.69
C HIS A 88 -0.54 -1.30 19.60
N ASN A 89 -0.45 -0.66 18.43
CA ASN A 89 -0.86 0.74 18.28
C ASN A 89 -2.35 0.94 18.56
N LEU A 90 -3.19 0.09 17.97
CA LEU A 90 -4.64 0.14 18.16
C LEU A 90 -5.02 -0.21 19.60
N PHE A 91 -4.31 -1.16 20.22
CA PHE A 91 -4.49 -1.52 21.62
C PHE A 91 -4.20 -0.33 22.55
N GLN A 92 -3.07 0.36 22.37
CA GLN A 92 -2.73 1.55 23.16
C GLN A 92 -3.75 2.67 22.99
N MET A 93 -4.23 2.89 21.76
CA MET A 93 -5.31 3.85 21.51
C MET A 93 -6.57 3.47 22.32
N CYS A 94 -6.95 2.19 22.35
CA CYS A 94 -8.10 1.73 23.13
C CYS A 94 -7.89 1.88 24.63
N MET A 95 -6.70 1.57 25.15
CA MET A 95 -6.39 1.74 26.56
C MET A 95 -6.50 3.21 26.99
N ASN A 96 -5.87 4.12 26.24
CA ASN A 96 -5.94 5.56 26.51
C ASN A 96 -7.38 6.07 26.49
N TYR A 97 -8.17 5.60 25.52
CA TYR A 97 -9.58 5.94 25.40
C TYR A 97 -10.38 5.46 26.63
N ILE A 98 -10.20 4.21 27.04
CA ILE A 98 -10.86 3.64 28.23
C ILE A 98 -10.47 4.43 29.47
N HIS A 99 -9.18 4.69 29.69
CA HIS A 99 -8.71 5.42 30.86
C HIS A 99 -9.24 6.85 30.94
N SER A 100 -9.37 7.51 29.79
CA SER A 100 -9.81 8.91 29.74
C SER A 100 -11.33 9.07 29.82
N ASN A 101 -12.12 8.11 29.32
CA ASN A 101 -13.56 8.31 29.10
C ASN A 101 -14.47 7.30 29.80
N ILE A 102 -13.95 6.17 30.28
CA ILE A 102 -14.78 5.07 30.77
C ILE A 102 -14.37 4.64 32.18
N ASP A 103 -13.11 4.27 32.35
CA ASP A 103 -12.61 3.65 33.57
C ASP A 103 -11.10 3.90 33.70
N PRO A 104 -10.69 4.95 34.45
CA PRO A 104 -9.28 5.29 34.69
C PRO A 104 -8.47 4.18 35.38
N SER A 105 -9.15 3.25 36.05
CA SER A 105 -8.53 2.14 36.78
C SER A 105 -8.48 0.84 35.99
N PHE A 106 -8.98 0.84 34.75
CA PHE A 106 -9.03 -0.35 33.92
C PHE A 106 -7.64 -0.92 33.65
N ASP A 107 -7.39 -2.15 34.09
CA ASP A 107 -6.19 -2.89 33.76
C ASP A 107 -6.55 -4.20 33.06
N MET A 108 -5.68 -4.61 32.14
CA MET A 108 -5.82 -5.83 31.35
C MET A 108 -4.68 -6.77 31.69
N SER A 109 -4.71 -7.30 32.90
CA SER A 109 -3.73 -8.27 33.41
C SER A 109 -3.87 -9.65 32.73
N ASP A 110 -5.09 -10.06 32.38
CA ASP A 110 -5.36 -11.40 31.88
C ASP A 110 -5.37 -11.52 30.34
N ASN A 111 -4.88 -12.65 29.85
CA ASN A 111 -5.05 -13.07 28.46
C ASN A 111 -6.42 -13.73 28.33
N ILE A 112 -7.41 -12.95 27.93
CA ILE A 112 -8.75 -13.46 27.63
C ILE A 112 -8.75 -13.96 26.19
N GLY A 113 -8.95 -15.26 25.99
CA GLY A 113 -9.12 -15.87 24.67
C GLY A 113 -7.84 -16.42 23.99
N SER A 114 -8.01 -16.95 22.78
CA SER A 114 -6.94 -17.56 21.98
C SER A 114 -7.25 -17.53 20.48
N LEU A 115 -6.19 -17.62 19.65
CA LEU A 115 -6.25 -17.72 18.20
C LEU A 115 -5.70 -19.08 17.76
N HIS A 116 -6.40 -19.77 16.87
CA HIS A 116 -5.96 -21.05 16.32
C HIS A 116 -6.07 -21.05 14.80
N LEU A 117 -4.96 -21.36 14.10
CA LEU A 117 -5.01 -21.65 12.67
C LEU A 117 -5.57 -23.08 12.49
N GLN A 118 -6.69 -23.22 11.78
CA GLN A 118 -7.29 -24.51 11.47
C GLN A 118 -7.30 -24.70 9.96
N THR A 119 -6.76 -25.83 9.49
CA THR A 119 -6.71 -26.20 8.07
C THR A 119 -7.81 -27.20 7.77
N LYS A 120 -8.71 -26.87 6.83
CA LYS A 120 -9.67 -27.82 6.28
C LYS A 120 -9.01 -28.56 5.11
N SER A 121 -9.13 -29.88 5.09
CA SER A 121 -8.67 -30.70 3.97
C SER A 121 -9.65 -30.56 2.80
N ALA A 122 -9.28 -29.86 1.72
CA ALA A 122 -9.97 -29.98 0.42
C ALA A 122 -9.12 -29.46 -0.76
N ASN A 123 -9.28 -30.12 -1.91
CA ASN A 123 -8.55 -30.00 -3.18
C ASN A 123 -8.56 -28.57 -3.77
N PRO A 124 -7.41 -28.07 -4.30
CA PRO A 124 -7.34 -26.71 -4.82
C PRO A 124 -7.70 -26.63 -6.31
N ILE A 125 -8.64 -25.75 -6.63
CA ILE A 125 -8.85 -25.16 -7.96
C ILE A 125 -8.47 -23.68 -7.80
N PHE A 126 -7.47 -23.22 -8.56
CA PHE A 126 -6.99 -21.82 -8.50
C PHE A 126 -7.46 -21.03 -9.71
N ASP A 127 -7.87 -19.79 -9.45
CA ASP A 127 -8.33 -18.82 -10.45
C ASP A 127 -7.38 -17.60 -10.50
N GLU A 128 -7.09 -17.14 -11.72
CA GLU A 128 -6.00 -16.21 -12.06
C GLU A 128 -6.51 -14.77 -12.19
N PHE A 129 -5.82 -13.82 -11.55
CA PHE A 129 -6.19 -12.40 -11.59
C PHE A 129 -5.89 -11.76 -12.95
N GLN A 130 -6.93 -11.47 -13.73
CA GLN A 130 -6.81 -10.62 -14.91
C GLN A 130 -6.86 -9.13 -14.52
N PHE A 131 -6.18 -8.29 -15.30
CA PHE A 131 -6.57 -6.89 -15.37
C PHE A 131 -7.83 -6.88 -16.21
N ASP A 132 -8.93 -6.32 -15.69
CA ASP A 132 -10.03 -5.90 -16.53
C ASP A 132 -9.49 -4.76 -17.41
N ASP A 133 -8.85 -5.12 -18.54
CA ASP A 133 -8.39 -4.17 -19.56
C ASP A 133 -9.61 -3.54 -20.29
N GLU A 134 -10.84 -3.88 -19.89
CA GLU A 134 -12.11 -3.22 -20.22
C GLU A 134 -12.56 -2.23 -19.11
N GLU A 135 -11.74 -1.26 -18.72
CA GLU A 135 -12.30 0.00 -18.20
C GLU A 135 -13.00 0.68 -19.41
N LYS A 136 -14.29 0.41 -19.63
CA LYS A 136 -15.16 1.30 -20.42
C LYS A 136 -14.98 2.69 -19.80
N GLU A 137 -14.61 3.67 -20.62
CA GLU A 137 -14.46 5.06 -20.19
C GLU A 137 -15.84 5.59 -19.78
N ASP A 138 -16.23 5.33 -18.52
CA ASP A 138 -17.42 5.90 -17.94
C ASP A 138 -17.17 7.41 -17.79
N ASP A 139 -17.85 8.22 -18.59
CA ASP A 139 -17.95 9.69 -18.51
C ASP A 139 -18.62 10.16 -17.18
N TYR A 140 -18.58 9.36 -16.11
CA TYR A 140 -19.30 9.56 -14.86
C TYR A 140 -18.51 10.39 -13.85
N TYR A 141 -18.32 11.67 -14.14
CA TYR A 141 -18.15 12.71 -13.12
C TYR A 141 -18.87 13.97 -13.59
N SER A 142 -20.20 13.93 -13.55
CA SER A 142 -21.00 15.15 -13.49
C SER A 142 -20.91 15.70 -12.07
N SER A 143 -20.28 16.86 -11.94
CA SER A 143 -20.18 17.60 -10.68
C SER A 143 -21.57 18.01 -10.20
N HIS A 144 -22.11 17.30 -9.22
CA HIS A 144 -23.07 17.89 -8.30
C HIS A 144 -22.30 18.68 -7.25
N SER A 145 -22.34 20.01 -7.39
CA SER A 145 -22.08 20.94 -6.30
C SER A 145 -23.12 20.67 -5.20
N ILE A 146 -22.69 20.01 -4.13
CA ILE A 146 -23.48 19.96 -2.90
C ILE A 146 -23.21 21.28 -2.18
N ASP A 147 -24.14 22.21 -2.27
CA ASP A 147 -24.25 23.31 -1.32
C ASP A 147 -24.62 22.70 0.04
N GLN A 148 -23.62 22.40 0.86
CA GLN A 148 -23.82 22.13 2.27
C GLN A 148 -23.94 23.48 2.99
N LYS A 149 -25.17 23.85 3.35
CA LYS A 149 -25.39 24.74 4.47
C LYS A 149 -24.94 23.99 5.73
N GLU A 150 -23.87 24.47 6.34
CA GLU A 150 -23.40 24.04 7.65
C GLU A 150 -24.40 24.51 8.71
N ASP A 151 -25.10 23.56 9.33
CA ASP A 151 -25.66 23.76 10.67
C ASP A 151 -24.57 23.35 11.69
N PRO A 152 -24.31 24.18 12.72
CA PRO A 152 -23.33 23.86 13.76
C PRO A 152 -24.00 23.01 14.83
N GLU A 153 -24.03 21.69 14.66
CA GLU A 153 -24.22 20.76 15.78
C GLU A 153 -22.89 20.10 16.16
N GLU A 154 -22.27 20.64 17.20
CA GLU A 154 -21.26 19.96 18.01
C GLU A 154 -21.86 18.67 18.61
N LYS A 155 -21.70 17.53 17.94
CA LYS A 155 -22.00 16.22 18.54
C LYS A 155 -20.82 15.25 18.38
N SER A 156 -20.11 15.15 19.51
CA SER A 156 -19.20 14.09 19.98
C SER A 156 -18.07 13.64 19.03
N ASP A 157 -16.86 14.07 19.35
CA ASP A 157 -15.57 13.65 18.80
C ASP A 157 -15.16 12.20 19.13
N ASN A 158 -16.11 11.25 19.19
CA ASN A 158 -15.85 9.89 19.67
C ASN A 158 -15.36 8.91 18.59
N TYR A 159 -14.64 9.42 17.59
CA TYR A 159 -14.04 8.60 16.54
C TYR A 159 -12.55 8.47 16.80
N MET A 160 -12.05 7.23 16.86
CA MET A 160 -10.62 6.99 16.69
C MET A 160 -10.23 7.36 15.26
N ARG A 161 -9.71 8.58 15.07
CA ARG A 161 -9.14 9.00 13.80
C ARG A 161 -7.86 8.22 13.56
N ILE A 162 -7.95 7.27 12.63
CA ILE A 162 -6.75 6.66 12.04
C ILE A 162 -6.00 7.78 11.34
N ASN A 163 -4.71 7.94 11.67
CA ASN A 163 -3.84 9.00 11.17
C ASN A 163 -4.09 9.32 9.68
N PRO A 164 -4.18 10.60 9.31
CA PRO A 164 -4.51 11.01 7.95
C PRO A 164 -3.52 10.42 6.93
N ILE A 165 -4.05 9.99 5.78
CA ILE A 165 -3.25 9.52 4.62
C ILE A 165 -2.31 10.63 4.13
N ILE A 166 -2.77 11.88 4.24
CA ILE A 166 -2.02 13.08 3.88
C ILE A 166 -1.15 13.50 5.06
N LEU A 167 0.14 13.67 4.80
CA LEU A 167 1.10 14.17 5.76
C LEU A 167 1.00 15.70 5.87
N GLU A 168 1.12 16.22 7.09
CA GLU A 168 1.23 17.67 7.32
C GLU A 168 2.51 18.25 6.72
N LYS A 169 3.60 17.48 6.82
CA LYS A 169 4.91 17.83 6.25
C LYS A 169 5.28 16.82 5.16
N PRO A 170 5.64 17.28 3.95
CA PRO A 170 6.13 16.40 2.90
C PRO A 170 7.37 15.63 3.36
N LEU A 171 7.46 14.34 3.00
CA LEU A 171 8.71 13.58 3.08
C LEU A 171 9.54 13.87 1.83
N SER A 172 10.86 14.05 2.01
CA SER A 172 11.80 14.32 0.92
C SER A 172 12.94 13.31 0.93
N TYR A 173 13.18 12.71 -0.23
CA TYR A 173 14.27 11.76 -0.45
C TYR A 173 15.16 12.21 -1.60
N GLU A 174 16.43 11.85 -1.52
CA GLU A 174 17.38 11.98 -2.61
C GLU A 174 17.73 10.62 -3.20
N ILE A 175 17.89 10.54 -4.52
CA ILE A 175 18.33 9.33 -5.20
C ILE A 175 19.58 9.64 -6.01
N LYS A 176 20.65 8.88 -5.78
CA LYS A 176 21.89 8.92 -6.57
C LYS A 176 21.97 7.70 -7.48
N MET A 177 22.20 7.93 -8.77
CA MET A 177 22.37 6.92 -9.81
C MET A 177 23.86 6.75 -10.13
N GLU A 178 24.37 5.54 -9.95
CA GLU A 178 25.71 5.13 -10.37
C GLU A 178 25.63 4.24 -11.60
N LYS A 179 26.15 4.74 -12.72
CA LYS A 179 26.35 3.94 -13.93
C LYS A 179 27.79 3.43 -13.94
N ARG A 180 27.95 2.12 -14.06
CA ARG A 180 29.26 1.47 -14.16
C ARG A 180 29.32 0.75 -15.50
N PHE A 181 30.44 0.90 -16.21
CA PHE A 181 30.66 0.19 -17.47
C PHE A 181 30.58 -1.32 -17.23
N LEU A 182 29.76 -2.04 -18.02
CA LEU A 182 29.51 -3.49 -17.93
C LEU A 182 28.82 -4.00 -16.65
N LYS A 183 28.36 -3.14 -15.74
CA LYS A 183 27.64 -3.55 -14.52
C LYS A 183 26.23 -2.96 -14.49
N SER A 184 25.33 -3.63 -13.77
CA SER A 184 23.98 -3.17 -13.50
C SER A 184 23.97 -1.75 -12.91
N THR A 185 23.02 -0.92 -13.34
CA THR A 185 22.89 0.45 -12.81
C THR A 185 22.44 0.36 -11.35
N LYS A 186 23.17 1.04 -10.46
CA LYS A 186 22.86 1.10 -9.03
C LYS A 186 22.18 2.44 -8.72
N PHE A 187 21.16 2.39 -7.87
CA PHE A 187 20.52 3.57 -7.32
C PHE A 187 20.58 3.49 -5.80
N THR A 188 20.85 4.61 -5.15
CA THR A 188 20.92 4.71 -3.68
C THR A 188 19.94 5.77 -3.22
N LEU A 189 19.06 5.42 -2.28
CA LEU A 189 18.09 6.31 -1.64
C LEU A 189 18.69 6.89 -0.36
N TYR A 190 18.57 8.20 -0.20
CA TYR A 190 18.93 8.93 1.00
C TYR A 190 17.72 9.64 1.60
N GLU A 191 17.62 9.63 2.92
CA GLU A 191 16.68 10.40 3.73
C GLU A 191 17.50 11.21 4.73
N ASN A 192 17.36 12.53 4.75
CA ASN A 192 18.13 13.43 5.64
C ASN A 192 19.65 13.21 5.56
N GLY A 193 20.18 12.88 4.38
CA GLY A 193 21.60 12.60 4.15
C GLY A 193 22.06 11.17 4.49
N GLU A 194 21.22 10.36 5.14
CA GLU A 194 21.50 8.97 5.48
C GLU A 194 20.97 8.01 4.42
N MET A 195 21.78 7.00 4.05
CA MET A 195 21.37 5.97 3.09
C MET A 195 20.39 4.98 3.73
N THR A 196 19.19 4.87 3.18
CA THR A 196 18.13 3.98 3.72
C THR A 196 17.84 2.76 2.86
N ALA A 197 18.06 2.84 1.54
CA ALA A 197 17.82 1.74 0.62
C ALA A 197 18.70 1.81 -0.64
N VAL A 198 18.89 0.66 -1.28
CA VAL A 198 19.63 0.53 -2.53
C VAL A 198 18.85 -0.33 -3.52
N ALA A 199 18.86 0.09 -4.79
CA ALA A 199 18.31 -0.66 -5.91
C ALA A 199 19.38 -1.00 -6.94
N LYS A 200 19.24 -2.16 -7.60
CA LYS A 200 19.97 -2.50 -8.82
C LYS A 200 18.98 -2.77 -9.94
N HIS A 201 19.22 -2.19 -11.11
CA HIS A 201 18.44 -2.42 -12.32
C HIS A 201 19.25 -3.28 -13.31
N GLN A 202 18.59 -4.30 -13.85
CA GLN A 202 19.15 -5.19 -14.86
C GLN A 202 18.05 -5.66 -15.82
N HIS A 203 18.32 -5.58 -17.12
CA HIS A 203 17.39 -5.98 -18.20
C HIS A 203 15.97 -5.42 -17.99
N THR A 204 15.03 -6.29 -17.63
CA THR A 204 13.60 -6.06 -17.53
C THR A 204 13.13 -5.89 -16.09
N GLY A 205 14.03 -5.64 -15.13
CA GLY A 205 13.63 -5.49 -13.74
C GLY A 205 14.63 -4.81 -12.83
N ALA A 206 14.18 -4.51 -11.63
CA ALA A 206 14.99 -3.94 -10.57
C ALA A 206 14.68 -4.60 -9.22
N VAL A 207 15.70 -4.78 -8.40
CA VAL A 207 15.57 -5.29 -7.04
C VAL A 207 15.97 -4.20 -6.07
N ILE A 208 15.23 -4.07 -4.96
CA ILE A 208 15.44 -3.07 -3.91
C ILE A 208 15.59 -3.76 -2.56
N ASN A 209 16.61 -3.37 -1.80
CA ASN A 209 16.82 -3.77 -0.42
C ASN A 209 16.97 -2.56 0.50
N LYS A 210 16.69 -2.77 1.79
CA LYS A 210 17.04 -1.80 2.84
C LYS A 210 18.55 -1.86 3.13
N GLY A 211 19.16 -0.74 3.50
CA GLY A 211 20.60 -0.67 3.78
C GLY A 211 21.47 -0.62 2.51
N SER A 212 22.73 -1.02 2.64
CA SER A 212 23.76 -0.86 1.58
C SER A 212 23.78 -1.97 0.53
N ASP A 213 23.24 -3.14 0.86
CA ASP A 213 23.52 -4.39 0.14
C ASP A 213 22.34 -4.85 -0.69
N VAL A 214 22.60 -5.06 -1.99
CA VAL A 214 21.60 -5.58 -2.92
C VAL A 214 22.25 -6.52 -3.93
N HIS A 215 21.68 -7.70 -4.10
CA HIS A 215 22.17 -8.73 -5.02
C HIS A 215 20.96 -9.37 -5.71
N PHE A 216 21.10 -9.67 -7.02
CA PHE A 216 20.08 -10.43 -7.75
C PHE A 216 20.14 -11.93 -7.44
N SER A 217 21.31 -12.43 -7.04
CA SER A 217 21.61 -13.87 -6.89
C SER A 217 21.37 -14.41 -5.48
N GLY A 218 20.91 -13.58 -4.54
CA GLY A 218 20.55 -14.05 -3.21
C GLY A 218 19.10 -14.49 -3.19
N SER A 219 18.84 -15.74 -2.81
CA SER A 219 17.51 -16.23 -2.41
C SER A 219 16.93 -15.51 -1.17
N GLY A 220 17.63 -14.50 -0.64
CA GLY A 220 17.15 -13.62 0.41
C GLY A 220 15.95 -12.78 -0.05
N ALA A 221 15.00 -12.58 0.87
CA ALA A 221 13.82 -11.77 0.64
C ALA A 221 14.22 -10.32 0.32
N CYS A 222 14.11 -9.93 -0.95
CA CYS A 222 14.26 -8.53 -1.32
C CYS A 222 13.12 -7.69 -0.76
N SER A 223 13.41 -6.44 -0.37
CA SER A 223 12.37 -5.52 0.12
C SER A 223 11.36 -5.15 -0.96
N ALA A 224 11.82 -5.03 -2.22
CA ALA A 224 10.95 -4.92 -3.38
C ALA A 224 11.57 -5.55 -4.63
N ASN A 225 10.71 -6.04 -5.53
CA ASN A 225 11.08 -6.47 -6.87
C ASN A 225 10.18 -5.78 -7.90
N ILE A 226 10.78 -5.16 -8.91
CA ILE A 226 10.10 -4.49 -10.02
C ILE A 226 10.32 -5.34 -11.27
N THR A 227 9.24 -5.79 -11.89
CA THR A 227 9.25 -6.46 -13.20
C THR A 227 8.62 -5.54 -14.24
N GLN A 228 9.30 -5.33 -15.36
CA GLN A 228 8.91 -4.44 -16.44
C GLN A 228 8.49 -5.24 -17.67
N LEU A 229 7.26 -5.04 -18.15
CA LEU A 229 6.73 -5.72 -19.33
C LEU A 229 5.68 -4.84 -20.01
N ASN A 230 5.81 -4.61 -21.31
CA ASN A 230 4.80 -3.99 -22.16
C ASN A 230 4.19 -2.70 -21.58
N PHE A 231 5.04 -1.71 -21.25
CA PHE A 231 4.58 -0.45 -20.64
C PHE A 231 3.80 -0.63 -19.31
N LYS A 232 4.02 -1.75 -18.62
CA LYS A 232 3.55 -1.99 -17.26
C LYS A 232 4.76 -2.34 -16.37
N ASN A 233 4.76 -1.85 -15.14
CA ASN A 233 5.61 -2.38 -14.09
C ASN A 233 4.73 -3.09 -13.05
N SER A 234 5.14 -4.29 -12.64
CA SER A 234 4.63 -4.94 -11.44
C SER A 234 5.66 -4.79 -10.34
N ILE A 235 5.27 -4.17 -9.22
CA ILE A 235 6.15 -4.01 -8.06
C ILE A 235 5.63 -4.94 -6.97
N LYS A 236 6.45 -5.90 -6.56
CA LYS A 236 6.17 -6.82 -5.45
C LYS A 236 6.91 -6.34 -4.21
N LEU A 237 6.17 -5.99 -3.18
CA LEU A 237 6.65 -5.80 -1.81
C LEU A 237 6.38 -7.07 -0.99
N SER A 238 6.85 -7.11 0.26
CA SER A 238 6.58 -8.23 1.18
C SER A 238 5.09 -8.42 1.47
N ASP A 239 4.33 -7.33 1.45
CA ASP A 239 2.95 -7.23 1.93
C ASP A 239 1.96 -6.82 0.84
N GLN A 240 2.40 -6.47 -0.37
CA GLN A 240 1.48 -6.09 -1.45
C GLN A 240 2.10 -6.22 -2.84
N ARG A 241 1.23 -6.25 -3.85
CA ARG A 241 1.59 -6.10 -5.26
C ARG A 241 0.99 -4.81 -5.79
N ILE A 242 1.82 -4.00 -6.43
CA ILE A 242 1.45 -2.69 -6.96
C ILE A 242 1.49 -2.78 -8.48
N LYS A 243 0.48 -2.19 -9.10
CA LYS A 243 0.31 -2.15 -10.55
C LYS A 243 0.61 -0.74 -11.03
N LEU A 244 1.58 -0.62 -11.93
CA LEU A 244 1.97 0.64 -12.55
C LEU A 244 1.83 0.51 -14.06
N LYS A 245 1.11 1.43 -14.70
CA LYS A 245 0.93 1.48 -16.15
C LYS A 245 1.46 2.81 -16.68
N TYR A 246 2.32 2.74 -17.69
CA TYR A 246 2.79 3.93 -18.39
C TYR A 246 1.81 4.33 -19.49
N PHE A 247 1.65 5.63 -19.69
CA PHE A 247 0.83 6.18 -20.76
C PHE A 247 1.35 7.57 -21.13
N ARG A 248 0.90 8.11 -22.27
CA ARG A 248 1.24 9.46 -22.71
C ARG A 248 0.12 10.45 -22.40
N ASP A 249 0.49 11.66 -22.00
CA ASP A 249 -0.45 12.76 -21.75
C ASP A 249 -0.84 13.53 -23.06
N ARG A 250 -1.51 14.69 -22.93
CA ARG A 250 -1.93 15.55 -24.07
C ARG A 250 -0.76 16.10 -24.88
N ASP A 251 0.36 16.29 -24.22
CA ASP A 251 1.60 16.79 -24.80
C ASP A 251 2.47 15.64 -25.29
N ALA A 252 1.91 14.41 -25.36
CA ALA A 252 2.57 13.17 -25.70
C ALA A 252 3.78 12.81 -24.80
N LYS A 253 3.87 13.47 -23.64
CA LYS A 253 4.87 13.17 -22.61
C LYS A 253 4.51 11.88 -21.90
N MET A 254 5.50 10.99 -21.75
CA MET A 254 5.32 9.77 -20.98
C MET A 254 5.12 10.08 -19.50
N THR A 255 4.14 9.42 -18.89
CA THR A 255 3.79 9.49 -17.47
C THR A 255 3.28 8.13 -16.99
N MET A 256 2.76 8.03 -15.76
CA MET A 256 2.32 6.75 -15.19
C MET A 256 1.07 6.85 -14.31
N LYS A 257 0.28 5.76 -14.27
CA LYS A 257 -0.84 5.53 -13.34
C LYS A 257 -0.39 4.43 -12.37
N VAL A 258 -0.62 4.64 -11.08
CA VAL A 258 -0.22 3.73 -10.00
C VAL A 258 -1.43 3.38 -9.18
N ILE A 259 -1.61 2.09 -8.88
CA ILE A 259 -2.65 1.59 -7.98
C ILE A 259 -1.99 0.70 -6.93
N TYR A 260 -2.21 1.01 -5.66
CA TYR A 260 -1.66 0.27 -4.52
C TYR A 260 -2.60 0.30 -3.31
N LEU A 261 -2.26 -0.46 -2.26
CA LEU A 261 -3.02 -0.48 -1.00
C LEU A 261 -2.25 0.29 0.09
N LEU A 262 -2.95 1.20 0.76
CA LEU A 262 -2.47 1.90 1.94
C LEU A 262 -3.50 1.70 3.05
N ASP A 263 -3.10 1.02 4.12
CA ASP A 263 -3.98 0.67 5.24
C ASP A 263 -5.29 0.02 4.77
N GLY A 264 -5.17 -0.87 3.78
CA GLY A 264 -6.29 -1.57 3.15
C GLY A 264 -7.18 -0.77 2.21
N LYS A 265 -6.94 0.53 2.06
CA LYS A 265 -7.64 1.36 1.09
C LYS A 265 -6.86 1.41 -0.21
N GLU A 266 -7.57 1.29 -1.32
CA GLU A 266 -6.97 1.45 -2.64
C GLU A 266 -6.63 2.92 -2.88
N VAL A 267 -5.36 3.19 -3.14
CA VAL A 267 -4.86 4.50 -3.52
C VAL A 267 -4.56 4.49 -5.01
N LYS A 268 -5.26 5.36 -5.75
CA LYS A 268 -5.05 5.59 -7.18
C LYS A 268 -4.31 6.90 -7.37
N LEU A 269 -3.12 6.84 -7.96
CA LEU A 269 -2.36 8.03 -8.34
C LEU A 269 -2.22 8.09 -9.86
N ASN A 270 -2.41 9.28 -10.41
CA ASN A 270 -2.41 9.51 -11.84
C ASN A 270 -1.36 10.55 -12.23
N GLY A 271 -0.61 10.29 -13.29
CA GLY A 271 0.38 11.22 -13.84
C GLY A 271 -0.17 12.50 -14.48
N THR A 272 -1.49 12.69 -14.44
CA THR A 272 -2.20 13.84 -15.00
C THR A 272 -3.29 14.32 -14.03
N LYS A 273 -3.53 15.64 -13.95
CA LYS A 273 -4.54 16.24 -13.04
C LYS A 273 -5.99 15.93 -13.41
N LYS A 274 -6.26 15.62 -14.69
CA LYS A 274 -7.60 15.34 -15.20
C LYS A 274 -7.50 14.14 -16.12
N ASN A 275 -8.55 13.30 -16.17
CA ASN A 275 -8.67 12.26 -17.19
C ASN A 275 -8.62 12.93 -18.57
N VAL A 276 -7.56 12.64 -19.30
CA VAL A 276 -7.31 13.24 -20.60
C VAL A 276 -7.92 12.35 -21.67
N ARG A 277 -8.88 12.89 -22.43
CA ARG A 277 -9.28 12.30 -23.72
C ARG A 277 -8.05 12.23 -24.65
N LYS A 278 -7.74 11.04 -25.13
CA LYS A 278 -6.57 10.78 -26.00
C LYS A 278 -6.70 11.60 -27.29
N LYS A 279 -5.70 12.41 -27.61
CA LYS A 279 -5.52 12.94 -28.96
C LYS A 279 -4.60 11.98 -29.71
N ASN A 280 -4.98 11.57 -30.91
CA ASN A 280 -4.15 10.77 -31.81
C ASN A 280 -2.99 11.65 -32.30
N LYS A 281 -1.90 11.74 -31.52
CA LYS A 281 -0.63 12.32 -31.94
C LYS A 281 0.38 11.21 -32.27
N PRO A 282 1.33 11.45 -33.19
CA PRO A 282 2.25 10.43 -33.70
C PRO A 282 3.15 9.79 -32.63
N LEU A 283 3.54 8.54 -32.89
CA LEU A 283 4.12 7.57 -31.94
C LEU A 283 5.58 7.85 -31.49
N PHE A 284 6.29 8.78 -32.13
CA PHE A 284 7.76 8.92 -32.07
C PHE A 284 8.28 9.86 -30.97
N GLU A 285 7.69 9.82 -29.79
CA GLU A 285 8.14 10.64 -28.66
C GLU A 285 8.86 9.85 -27.56
N SER A 286 9.71 10.57 -26.83
CA SER A 286 10.55 10.05 -25.75
C SER A 286 9.75 9.22 -24.74
N VAL A 287 10.25 8.01 -24.48
CA VAL A 287 9.72 7.10 -23.44
C VAL A 287 10.11 7.51 -22.01
N LYS A 288 10.91 8.57 -21.84
CA LYS A 288 11.38 9.00 -20.52
C LYS A 288 10.27 9.71 -19.75
N VAL A 289 9.92 9.15 -18.59
CA VAL A 289 8.94 9.73 -17.65
C VAL A 289 9.53 10.92 -16.90
N VAL A 290 10.82 10.86 -16.53
CA VAL A 290 11.51 11.97 -15.83
C VAL A 290 12.63 12.54 -16.71
N LYS A 291 12.59 13.86 -16.93
CA LYS A 291 13.64 14.64 -17.62
C LYS A 291 14.05 15.84 -16.76
N LYS A 292 15.15 16.52 -17.13
CA LYS A 292 15.61 17.74 -16.41
C LYS A 292 14.54 18.84 -16.40
N THR A 293 13.81 18.98 -17.50
CA THR A 293 12.74 19.99 -17.67
C THR A 293 11.33 19.45 -17.40
N GLN A 294 11.20 18.17 -17.08
CA GLN A 294 9.92 17.49 -16.93
C GLN A 294 9.96 16.57 -15.71
N PRO A 295 9.52 17.02 -14.53
CA PRO A 295 9.33 16.13 -13.40
C PRO A 295 8.15 15.18 -13.68
N CYS A 296 8.16 14.03 -13.02
CA CYS A 296 6.97 13.19 -12.94
C CYS A 296 6.19 13.58 -11.68
N ILE A 297 4.94 14.00 -11.86
CA ILE A 297 4.05 14.35 -10.75
C ILE A 297 2.89 13.38 -10.78
N LEU A 298 2.63 12.74 -9.64
CA LEU A 298 1.49 11.87 -9.43
C LEU A 298 0.45 12.61 -8.58
N TYR A 299 -0.76 12.63 -9.07
CA TYR A 299 -1.91 13.31 -8.50
C TYR A 299 -2.90 12.30 -7.91
N GLU A 300 -3.49 12.65 -6.78
CA GLU A 300 -4.70 12.01 -6.27
C GLU A 300 -5.90 12.23 -7.21
N PRO A 301 -7.00 11.47 -7.04
CA PRO A 301 -8.25 11.73 -7.75
C PRO A 301 -8.80 13.15 -7.53
N SER A 302 -8.48 13.76 -6.37
CA SER A 302 -8.80 15.16 -6.05
C SER A 302 -8.05 16.18 -6.92
N GLY A 303 -7.05 15.75 -7.71
CA GLY A 303 -6.16 16.62 -8.48
C GLY A 303 -5.01 17.22 -7.65
N LYS A 304 -4.95 16.95 -6.35
CA LYS A 304 -3.83 17.36 -5.48
C LYS A 304 -2.58 16.58 -5.83
N GLY A 305 -1.44 17.27 -5.89
CA GLY A 305 -0.14 16.63 -6.15
C GLY A 305 0.36 15.88 -4.92
N SER A 306 0.66 14.60 -5.09
CA SER A 306 0.93 13.68 -3.99
C SER A 306 2.35 13.16 -3.97
N ILE A 307 2.92 12.90 -5.16
CA ILE A 307 4.33 12.50 -5.32
C ILE A 307 4.93 13.32 -6.45
N THR A 308 6.11 13.89 -6.23
CA THR A 308 6.89 14.58 -7.26
C THR A 308 8.29 13.98 -7.34
N ILE A 309 8.63 13.44 -8.51
CA ILE A 309 9.96 12.88 -8.82
C ILE A 309 10.65 13.81 -9.83
N ARG A 310 11.76 14.41 -9.42
CA ARG A 310 12.48 15.42 -10.21
C ARG A 310 13.92 14.98 -10.45
N LYS A 311 14.43 15.22 -11.66
CA LYS A 311 15.86 15.07 -11.97
C LYS A 311 16.59 16.37 -11.66
N THR A 312 17.51 16.36 -10.70
CA THR A 312 18.27 17.55 -10.27
C THR A 312 19.62 17.66 -10.97
N SER A 313 20.26 16.54 -11.29
CA SER A 313 21.50 16.49 -12.05
C SER A 313 21.52 15.32 -13.04
N LYS A 314 22.65 15.04 -13.69
CA LYS A 314 22.77 13.87 -14.59
C LYS A 314 22.50 12.55 -13.84
N THR A 315 22.91 12.49 -12.58
CA THR A 315 22.90 11.30 -11.72
C THR A 315 22.03 11.45 -10.47
N ASN A 316 21.55 12.66 -10.15
CA ASN A 316 20.77 12.90 -8.94
C ASN A 316 19.30 13.18 -9.25
N PHE A 317 18.44 12.68 -8.38
CA PHE A 317 16.99 12.86 -8.41
C PHE A 317 16.50 13.17 -7.00
N THR A 318 15.34 13.80 -6.90
CA THR A 318 14.62 14.02 -5.65
C THR A 318 13.21 13.47 -5.75
N VAL A 319 12.69 12.97 -4.62
CA VAL A 319 11.32 12.47 -4.47
C VAL A 319 10.71 13.22 -3.30
N ASN A 320 9.62 13.95 -3.55
CA ASN A 320 8.83 14.58 -2.50
C ASN A 320 7.45 13.92 -2.45
N THR A 321 6.97 13.55 -1.27
CA THR A 321 5.63 12.99 -1.12
C THR A 321 4.86 13.58 0.05
N ASN A 322 3.57 13.85 -0.19
CA ASN A 322 2.60 14.30 0.81
C ASN A 322 1.70 13.16 1.29
N ILE A 323 1.91 11.93 0.79
CA ILE A 323 1.15 10.75 1.19
C ILE A 323 2.04 9.88 2.06
N ARG A 324 1.46 9.31 3.12
CA ARG A 324 2.12 8.31 3.93
C ARG A 324 2.46 7.08 3.09
N MET A 325 3.74 6.74 3.04
CA MET A 325 4.22 5.51 2.41
C MET A 325 5.56 5.10 3.01
N THR A 326 5.96 3.84 2.81
CA THR A 326 7.30 3.39 3.21
C THR A 326 8.36 3.93 2.25
N ASN A 327 9.59 4.14 2.75
CA ASN A 327 10.72 4.58 1.91
C ASN A 327 10.96 3.62 0.74
N VAL A 328 10.75 2.31 0.93
CA VAL A 328 10.90 1.29 -0.12
C VAL A 328 9.84 1.46 -1.21
N LEU A 329 8.59 1.75 -0.85
CA LEU A 329 7.53 2.03 -1.82
C LEU A 329 7.82 3.32 -2.60
N ALA A 330 8.15 4.42 -1.90
CA ALA A 330 8.53 5.68 -2.52
C ALA A 330 9.68 5.47 -3.52
N PHE A 331 10.69 4.69 -3.12
CA PHE A 331 11.83 4.37 -3.96
C PHE A 331 11.45 3.52 -5.16
N ALA A 332 10.60 2.49 -5.00
CA ALA A 332 10.17 1.64 -6.10
C ALA A 332 9.39 2.41 -7.17
N LEU A 333 8.53 3.34 -6.76
CA LEU A 333 7.83 4.24 -7.68
C LEU A 333 8.80 5.20 -8.38
N ALA A 334 9.76 5.76 -7.65
CA ALA A 334 10.78 6.62 -8.22
C ALA A 334 11.68 5.90 -9.22
N ILE A 335 12.13 4.68 -8.92
CA ILE A 335 12.90 3.83 -9.82
C ILE A 335 12.11 3.52 -11.10
N SER A 336 10.83 3.19 -10.95
CA SER A 336 9.94 2.99 -12.11
C SER A 336 9.85 4.25 -12.99
N ALA A 337 9.77 5.44 -12.40
CA ALA A 337 9.75 6.70 -13.15
C ALA A 337 11.10 7.02 -13.82
N ILE A 338 12.21 6.77 -13.11
CA ILE A 338 13.56 7.10 -13.58
C ILE A 338 13.97 6.18 -14.74
N ILE A 339 13.67 4.89 -14.64
CA ILE A 339 13.97 3.91 -15.69
C ILE A 339 12.99 4.07 -16.85
N GLY A 340 11.69 4.28 -16.55
CA GLY A 340 10.63 4.35 -17.55
C GLY A 340 10.14 2.97 -18.03
N PRO A 341 9.26 2.93 -19.04
CA PRO A 341 8.70 1.70 -19.57
C PRO A 341 9.75 0.86 -20.30
N HIS A 342 9.55 -0.46 -20.30
CA HIS A 342 10.25 -1.42 -21.16
C HIS A 342 9.31 -1.92 -22.27
N SER A 343 9.80 -1.99 -23.50
CA SER A 343 9.12 -2.62 -24.63
C SER A 343 9.97 -3.76 -25.18
N SER A 344 9.38 -4.93 -25.39
CA SER A 344 10.04 -6.12 -25.95
C SER A 344 10.80 -5.83 -27.26
N ASP A 345 10.29 -4.90 -28.06
CA ASP A 345 10.87 -4.55 -29.37
C ASP A 345 12.24 -3.85 -29.26
N GLN A 346 12.60 -3.32 -28.08
CA GLN A 346 13.91 -2.68 -27.86
C GLN A 346 15.07 -3.67 -27.74
N GLN A 347 14.81 -4.98 -27.69
CA GLN A 347 15.87 -6.00 -27.61
C GLN A 347 16.41 -6.44 -28.98
N LYS A 348 15.83 -5.99 -30.10
CA LYS A 348 16.22 -6.42 -31.46
C LYS A 348 17.26 -5.50 -32.15
N VAL A 349 17.88 -4.59 -31.41
CA VAL A 349 18.93 -3.67 -31.90
C VAL A 349 20.15 -3.85 -31.03
#